data_AF-A0AB35U9L4-F1
#
_entry.id   AF-A0AB35U9L4-F1
#
_cell.length_a   1.000
_cell.length_b   1.000
_cell.length_c   1.000
_cell.angle_alpha   90.00
_cell.angle_beta   90.00
_cell.angle_gamma   90.00
#
_symmetry.space_group_name_H-M   'P 1'
#
loop_
_entity.id
_entity.type
_entity.pdbx_description
1 polymer ?
#
loop_
_entity_poly.entity_id
_entity_poly.type
_entity_poly.pdbx_seq_one_letter_code
_entity_poly.pdbx_strand_id
1 'polypeptide(L)'
;MPTIRRLLSVVAVLAALTPMTISAEPIGRITGIGGVFFNSKAPTALMAWCRDVLGIKVEAWGGFALRYDAPEHPPVLTLNVFQEGSNYMEPSKREFMLNFAVDDLDAFVDRLKVKGVAILKRDDTDASGKFA
;
A
#
# COMPACT_ATOMS: atom_id res chain seq x y z
N MET A 1 -42.97 -55.92 -36.03
CA MET A 1 -43.46 -55.41 -34.73
C MET A 1 -42.26 -55.18 -33.81
N PRO A 2 -42.29 -54.17 -32.94
CA PRO A 2 -41.47 -52.97 -33.13
C PRO A 2 -40.30 -52.82 -32.14
N THR A 3 -39.46 -51.81 -32.43
CA THR A 3 -38.65 -50.97 -31.52
C THR A 3 -37.50 -51.59 -30.74
N ILE A 4 -36.30 -50.99 -30.83
CA ILE A 4 -35.64 -50.34 -29.67
C ILE A 4 -34.38 -49.56 -30.12
N ARG A 5 -34.45 -48.25 -29.82
CA ARG A 5 -33.42 -47.25 -29.48
C ARG A 5 -32.13 -47.10 -30.31
N ARG A 6 -32.10 -45.99 -31.06
CA ARG A 6 -30.93 -45.12 -31.19
C ARG A 6 -30.47 -44.65 -29.80
N LEU A 7 -29.19 -44.80 -29.47
CA LEU A 7 -28.55 -44.08 -28.37
C LEU A 7 -27.45 -43.19 -28.98
N LEU A 8 -27.75 -41.91 -29.13
CA LEU A 8 -26.76 -40.87 -29.38
C LEU A 8 -26.10 -40.54 -28.04
N SER A 9 -24.83 -40.92 -27.88
CA SER A 9 -24.01 -40.50 -26.75
C SER A 9 -23.57 -39.05 -26.98
N VAL A 10 -24.30 -38.10 -26.41
CA VAL A 10 -23.84 -36.72 -26.27
C VAL A 10 -22.96 -36.68 -25.02
N VAL A 11 -21.64 -36.65 -25.23
CA VAL A 11 -20.69 -36.37 -24.15
C VAL A 11 -20.75 -34.87 -23.88
N ALA A 12 -21.46 -34.48 -22.82
CA ALA A 12 -21.41 -33.12 -22.29
C ALA A 12 -20.06 -32.93 -21.58
N VAL A 13 -19.16 -32.14 -22.18
CA VAL A 13 -17.97 -31.64 -21.50
C VAL A 13 -18.44 -30.56 -20.53
N LEU A 14 -18.63 -30.92 -19.25
CA LEU A 14 -18.72 -29.92 -18.18
C LEU A 14 -17.33 -29.31 -18.00
N ALA A 15 -17.14 -28.10 -18.52
CA ALA A 15 -16.04 -27.26 -18.09
C ALA A 15 -16.27 -26.94 -16.60
N ALA A 16 -15.45 -27.51 -15.72
CA ALA A 16 -15.44 -27.15 -14.31
C ALA A 16 -14.95 -25.70 -14.18
N LEU A 17 -15.90 -24.76 -14.14
CA LEU A 17 -15.67 -23.43 -13.61
C LEU A 17 -15.58 -23.57 -12.10
N THR A 18 -14.38 -23.82 -11.58
CA THR A 18 -14.12 -23.57 -10.16
C THR A 18 -14.44 -22.10 -9.91
N PRO A 19 -15.41 -21.77 -9.03
CA PRO A 19 -15.63 -20.38 -8.67
C PRO A 19 -14.32 -19.87 -8.07
N MET A 20 -13.78 -18.81 -8.67
CA MET A 20 -12.69 -18.06 -8.05
C MET A 20 -13.26 -17.52 -6.75
N THR A 21 -12.87 -18.13 -5.62
CA THR A 21 -13.23 -17.63 -4.31
C THR A 21 -12.64 -16.24 -4.20
N ILE A 22 -13.48 -15.22 -4.34
CA ILE A 22 -13.16 -13.88 -3.84
C ILE A 22 -13.10 -14.08 -2.32
N SER A 23 -11.90 -14.37 -1.80
CA SER A 23 -11.66 -14.26 -0.38
C SER A 23 -11.94 -12.80 -0.04
N ALA A 24 -12.89 -12.55 0.87
CA ALA A 24 -12.98 -11.24 1.48
C ALA A 24 -11.58 -10.91 2.05
N GLU A 25 -11.04 -9.75 1.65
CA GLU A 25 -9.74 -9.33 2.16
C GLU A 25 -9.83 -9.19 3.69
N PRO A 26 -8.79 -9.60 4.45
CA PRO A 26 -8.81 -9.48 5.90
C PRO A 26 -8.88 -8.01 6.32
N ILE A 27 -9.64 -7.71 7.39
CA ILE A 27 -9.64 -6.38 8.02
C ILE A 27 -8.20 -5.96 8.36
N GLY A 28 -7.88 -4.68 8.15
CA GLY A 28 -6.51 -4.20 8.19
C GLY A 28 -5.76 -4.71 6.97
N ARG A 29 -6.29 -4.57 5.76
CA ARG A 29 -5.55 -4.85 4.51
C ARG A 29 -4.80 -3.59 4.07
N ILE A 30 -3.78 -3.78 3.24
CA ILE A 30 -3.10 -2.66 2.61
C ILE A 30 -3.99 -2.13 1.50
N THR A 31 -4.30 -0.84 1.55
CA THR A 31 -5.10 -0.14 0.56
C THR A 31 -4.24 0.67 -0.42
N GLY A 32 -2.95 0.87 -0.11
CA GLY A 32 -2.01 1.49 -1.04
C GLY A 32 -0.75 2.00 -0.37
N ILE A 33 -0.02 2.85 -1.08
CA ILE A 33 1.16 3.56 -0.55
C ILE A 33 0.70 4.94 -0.09
N GLY A 34 0.74 5.17 1.21
CA GLY A 34 0.48 6.48 1.82
C GLY A 34 1.72 7.38 1.80
N GLY A 35 2.92 6.83 1.65
CA GLY A 35 4.11 7.64 1.48
C GLY A 35 5.39 6.91 1.07
N VAL A 36 6.31 7.67 0.50
CA VAL A 36 7.66 7.24 0.15
C VAL A 36 8.63 8.24 0.75
N PHE A 37 9.52 7.73 1.58
CA PHE A 37 10.52 8.54 2.26
C PHE A 37 11.89 8.04 1.90
N PHE A 38 12.85 8.92 1.68
CA PHE A 38 14.23 8.51 1.42
C PHE A 38 15.25 9.54 1.90
N ASN A 39 16.47 9.06 2.15
CA ASN A 39 17.60 9.88 2.54
C ASN A 39 18.34 10.39 1.30
N SER A 40 18.86 11.62 1.37
CA SER A 40 19.65 12.22 0.31
C SER A 40 20.78 13.07 0.89
N LYS A 41 21.90 13.14 0.17
CA LYS A 41 23.01 14.05 0.47
C LYS A 41 22.62 15.52 0.28
N ALA A 42 21.65 15.79 -0.60
CA ALA A 42 21.22 17.14 -0.97
C ALA A 42 19.69 17.23 -1.05
N PRO A 43 18.96 17.06 0.07
CA PRO A 43 17.50 17.04 0.08
C PRO A 43 16.90 18.34 -0.47
N THR A 44 17.42 19.51 -0.06
CA THR A 44 16.94 20.80 -0.56
C THR A 44 17.10 20.96 -2.07
N ALA A 45 18.25 20.52 -2.61
CA ALA A 45 18.50 20.59 -4.05
C ALA A 45 17.57 19.64 -4.83
N LEU A 46 17.35 18.44 -4.31
CA LEU A 46 16.44 17.48 -4.93
C LEU A 46 14.98 17.98 -4.91
N MET A 47 14.53 18.54 -3.80
CA MET A 47 13.18 19.09 -3.69
C MET A 47 12.98 20.31 -4.59
N ALA A 48 14.00 21.16 -4.71
CA ALA A 48 14.01 22.27 -5.67
C ALA A 48 13.94 21.75 -7.11
N TRP A 49 14.72 20.73 -7.46
CA TRP A 49 14.70 20.14 -8.80
C TRP A 49 13.33 19.52 -9.13
N CYS A 50 12.73 18.77 -8.21
CA CYS A 50 11.38 18.21 -8.41
C CYS A 50 10.33 19.32 -8.60
N ARG A 51 10.46 20.46 -7.93
CA ARG A 51 9.60 21.62 -8.16
C ARG A 51 9.84 22.24 -9.54
N ASP A 52 11.09 22.58 -9.83
CA ASP A 52 11.45 23.42 -10.98
C ASP A 52 11.41 22.64 -12.30
N VAL A 53 11.69 21.33 -12.26
CA VAL A 53 11.80 20.47 -13.45
C VAL A 53 10.59 19.57 -13.62
N LEU A 54 10.10 18.94 -12.55
CA LEU A 54 8.92 18.07 -12.64
C LEU A 54 7.60 18.81 -12.40
N GLY A 55 7.65 20.07 -11.97
CA GLY A 55 6.45 20.85 -11.68
C GLY A 55 5.70 20.39 -10.43
N ILE A 56 6.35 19.64 -9.55
CA ILE A 56 5.71 19.12 -8.34
C ILE A 56 5.65 20.22 -7.28
N LYS A 57 4.45 20.54 -6.81
CA LYS A 57 4.25 21.54 -5.75
C LYS A 57 4.88 21.07 -4.43
N VAL A 58 5.81 21.84 -3.90
CA VAL A 58 6.34 21.69 -2.54
C VAL A 58 5.30 22.21 -1.54
N GLU A 59 4.94 21.39 -0.57
CA GLU A 59 4.06 21.78 0.53
C GLU A 59 4.80 22.56 1.61
N ALA A 60 4.08 23.28 2.47
CA ALA A 60 4.66 24.17 3.48
C ALA A 60 5.62 23.47 4.46
N TRP A 61 5.40 22.17 4.70
CA TRP A 61 6.25 21.32 5.55
C TRP A 61 7.48 20.76 4.82
N GLY A 62 7.66 21.06 3.53
CA GLY A 62 8.89 20.82 2.78
C GLY A 62 8.89 19.61 1.85
N GLY A 63 7.85 18.76 1.87
CA GLY A 63 7.71 17.62 0.95
C GLY A 63 6.62 17.77 -0.09
N PHE A 64 6.19 16.65 -0.68
CA PHE A 64 5.15 16.61 -1.70
C PHE A 64 3.92 15.85 -1.25
N ALA A 65 2.76 16.34 -1.67
CA ALA A 65 1.47 15.69 -1.54
C ALA A 65 0.94 15.35 -2.95
N LEU A 66 1.16 14.11 -3.40
CA LEU A 66 0.70 13.61 -4.70
C LEU A 66 -0.70 13.01 -4.56
N ARG A 67 -1.72 13.69 -5.07
CA ARG A 67 -3.12 13.24 -4.92
C ARG A 67 -3.47 12.16 -5.93
N TYR A 68 -4.20 11.15 -5.47
CA TYR A 68 -4.83 10.14 -6.33
C TYR A 68 -6.33 10.37 -6.42
N ASP A 69 -6.90 10.00 -7.55
CA ASP A 69 -8.34 9.84 -7.73
C ASP A 69 -8.63 8.37 -7.99
N ALA A 70 -8.59 7.58 -6.90
CA ALA A 70 -8.77 6.14 -6.96
C ALA A 70 -9.62 5.68 -5.74
N PRO A 71 -10.78 5.03 -5.98
CA PRO A 71 -11.61 4.51 -4.90
C PRO A 71 -10.86 3.53 -4.01
N GLU A 72 -11.11 3.58 -2.70
CA GLU A 72 -10.48 2.71 -1.70
C GLU A 72 -8.96 2.83 -1.55
N HIS A 73 -8.31 3.79 -2.22
CA HIS A 73 -6.88 4.09 -2.05
C HIS A 73 -6.68 5.32 -1.16
N PRO A 74 -5.48 5.50 -0.56
CA PRO A 74 -5.17 6.74 0.13
C PRO A 74 -5.35 7.94 -0.82
N PRO A 75 -5.94 9.05 -0.36
CA PRO A 75 -6.20 10.22 -1.21
C PRO A 75 -4.91 10.95 -1.63
N VAL A 76 -3.79 10.65 -0.96
CA VAL A 76 -2.51 11.29 -1.18
C VAL A 76 -1.37 10.30 -0.91
N LEU A 77 -0.34 10.33 -1.74
CA LEU A 77 1.00 9.83 -1.42
C LEU A 77 1.86 11.01 -0.97
N THR A 78 2.38 10.88 0.24
CA THR A 78 3.35 11.82 0.80
C THR A 78 4.75 11.42 0.37
N LEU A 79 5.48 12.31 -0.30
CA LEU A 79 6.90 12.12 -0.58
C LEU A 79 7.71 13.10 0.25
N ASN A 80 8.71 12.61 0.99
CA ASN A 80 9.65 13.46 1.69
C ASN A 80 11.09 12.95 1.58
N VAL A 81 12.02 13.90 1.61
CA VAL A 81 13.45 13.60 1.52
C VAL A 81 14.14 14.12 2.76
N PHE A 82 14.81 13.22 3.47
CA PHE A 82 15.58 13.55 4.66
C PHE A 82 17.06 13.71 4.32
N GLN A 83 17.79 14.43 5.16
CA GLN A 83 19.23 14.50 5.06
C GLN A 83 19.86 13.12 5.34
N GLU A 84 20.86 12.73 4.57
CA GLU A 84 21.67 11.55 4.85
C GLU A 84 22.26 11.63 6.27
N GLY A 85 22.13 10.55 7.05
CA GLY A 85 22.51 10.52 8.47
C GLY A 85 21.42 11.01 9.43
N SER A 86 20.24 11.40 8.94
CA SER A 86 19.05 11.61 9.76
C SER A 86 18.71 10.34 10.55
N ASN A 87 18.26 10.52 11.79
CA ASN A 87 17.79 9.43 12.65
C ASN A 87 16.33 9.02 12.36
N TYR A 88 15.67 9.64 11.38
CA TYR A 88 14.24 9.42 11.10
C TYR A 88 13.90 7.94 10.79
N MET A 89 14.81 7.22 10.15
CA MET A 89 14.60 5.82 9.75
C MET A 89 15.22 4.81 10.71
N GLU A 90 15.77 5.25 11.85
CA GLU A 90 16.35 4.33 12.82
C GLU A 90 15.31 3.31 13.31
N PRO A 91 15.72 2.04 13.52
CA PRO A 91 17.08 1.50 13.48
C PRO A 91 17.54 1.02 12.08
N SER A 92 16.75 1.29 11.03
CA SER A 92 17.08 0.87 9.67
C SER A 92 18.29 1.64 9.11
N LYS A 93 19.15 0.94 8.37
CA LYS A 93 20.25 1.53 7.59
C LYS A 93 19.92 1.66 6.10
N ARG A 94 18.66 1.38 5.72
CA ARG A 94 18.21 1.53 4.34
C ARG A 94 18.02 3.00 4.00
N GLU A 95 18.16 3.31 2.73
CA GLU A 95 18.05 4.69 2.23
C GLU A 95 16.60 5.13 1.99
N PHE A 96 15.63 4.23 2.15
CA PHE A 96 14.22 4.54 1.96
C PHE A 96 13.30 3.77 2.91
N MET A 97 12.10 4.30 3.07
CA MET A 97 10.99 3.73 3.83
C MET A 97 9.71 3.85 3.00
N LEU A 98 8.91 2.78 3.00
CA LEU A 98 7.56 2.79 2.45
C LEU A 98 6.57 2.92 3.59
N ASN A 99 5.62 3.83 3.43
CA ASN A 99 4.47 3.95 4.32
C ASN A 99 3.24 3.39 3.60
N PHE A 100 2.68 2.31 4.12
CA PHE A 100 1.48 1.68 3.58
C PHE A 100 0.24 2.25 4.25
N ALA A 101 -0.76 2.61 3.44
CA ALA A 101 -2.09 2.90 3.94
C ALA A 101 -2.84 1.58 4.16
N VAL A 102 -3.59 1.52 5.26
CA VAL A 102 -4.43 0.38 5.62
C VAL A 102 -5.83 0.85 5.95
N ASP A 103 -6.83 0.01 5.74
CA ASP A 103 -8.22 0.33 6.07
C ASP A 103 -8.50 0.32 7.59
N ASP A 104 -7.74 -0.46 8.35
CA ASP A 104 -7.77 -0.50 9.82
C ASP A 104 -6.37 -0.77 10.40
N LEU A 105 -5.77 0.26 11.02
CA LEU A 105 -4.43 0.15 11.59
C LEU A 105 -4.37 -0.74 12.83
N ASP A 106 -5.41 -0.74 13.66
CA ASP A 106 -5.43 -1.53 14.90
C ASP A 106 -5.48 -3.02 14.58
N ALA A 107 -6.35 -3.40 13.63
CA ALA A 107 -6.41 -4.77 13.12
C ALA A 107 -5.10 -5.19 12.42
N PHE A 108 -4.48 -4.29 11.63
CA PHE A 108 -3.19 -4.56 10.97
C PHE A 108 -2.09 -4.83 12.01
N VAL A 109 -1.97 -3.97 13.01
CA VAL A 109 -0.98 -4.06 14.09
C VAL A 109 -1.18 -5.33 14.92
N ASP A 110 -2.41 -5.68 15.28
CA ASP A 110 -2.67 -6.90 16.04
C ASP A 110 -2.32 -8.17 15.24
N ARG A 111 -2.57 -8.17 13.94
CA ARG A 111 -2.12 -9.26 13.05
C ARG A 111 -0.59 -9.36 13.02
N LEU A 112 0.13 -8.24 12.97
CA LEU A 112 1.59 -8.23 13.05
C LEU A 112 2.10 -8.83 14.37
N LYS A 113 1.49 -8.44 15.51
CA LYS A 113 1.84 -8.98 16.84
C LYS A 113 1.62 -10.49 16.91
N VAL A 114 0.49 -10.99 16.40
CA VAL A 114 0.19 -12.44 16.35
C VAL A 114 1.23 -13.21 15.53
N LYS A 115 1.83 -12.57 14.52
CA LYS A 115 2.93 -13.13 13.71
C LYS A 115 4.31 -12.92 14.32
N GLY A 116 4.42 -12.34 15.52
CA GLY A 116 5.69 -12.10 16.20
C GLY A 116 6.51 -10.94 15.62
N VAL A 117 5.88 -10.04 14.86
CA VAL A 117 6.54 -8.84 14.34
C VAL A 117 6.58 -7.77 15.44
N ALA A 118 7.78 -7.25 15.72
CA ALA A 118 7.97 -6.17 16.67
C ALA A 118 7.50 -4.83 16.09
N ILE A 119 6.68 -4.10 16.84
CA ILE A 119 6.25 -2.74 16.50
C ILE A 119 7.24 -1.76 17.14
N LEU A 120 7.90 -0.95 16.31
CA LEU A 120 9.01 -0.11 16.75
C LEU A 120 8.54 1.23 17.33
N LYS A 121 7.45 1.78 16.82
CA LYS A 121 6.87 3.05 17.25
C LYS A 121 5.36 2.99 17.03
N ARG A 122 4.61 3.80 17.76
CA ARG A 122 3.20 4.10 17.45
C ARG A 122 2.92 5.56 17.74
N ASP A 123 2.16 6.19 16.85
CA ASP A 123 1.71 7.57 17.00
C ASP A 123 0.26 7.69 16.56
N ASP A 124 -0.62 7.93 17.53
CA ASP A 124 -2.05 8.14 17.30
C ASP A 124 -2.45 9.62 17.46
N THR A 125 -1.48 10.52 17.64
CA THR A 125 -1.70 11.92 17.98
C THR A 125 -1.47 12.89 16.82
N ASP A 126 -0.88 12.41 15.72
CA ASP A 126 -0.61 13.23 14.55
C ASP A 126 -1.91 13.61 13.82
N ALA A 127 -2.02 14.88 13.44
CA ALA A 127 -3.21 15.40 12.76
C ALA A 127 -3.43 14.80 11.35
N SER A 128 -2.40 14.20 10.76
CA SER A 128 -2.45 13.56 9.44
C SER A 128 -2.89 12.09 9.47
N GLY A 129 -2.96 11.46 10.65
CA GLY A 129 -3.42 10.08 10.79
C GLY A 129 -2.78 9.34 11.95
N LYS A 130 -3.03 8.02 12.01
CA LYS A 130 -2.38 7.11 12.95
C LYS A 130 -1.27 6.32 12.26
N PHE A 131 -0.20 6.02 12.98
CA PHE A 131 1.00 5.36 12.44
C PHE A 131 1.57 4.32 13.42
N ALA A 132 2.15 3.24 12.90
CA ALA A 132 2.80 2.18 13.67
C ALA A 132 3.95 1.52 12.91
#